data_AF-A0A7W1EK40-F1
#
_entry.id   AF-A0A7W1EK40-F1
#
_cell.length_a   1.000
_cell.length_b   1.000
_cell.length_c   1.000
_cell.angle_alpha   90.00
_cell.angle_beta   90.00
_cell.angle_gamma   90.00
#
_symmetry.space_group_name_H-M   'P 1'
#
loop_
_entity.id
_entity.type
_entity.pdbx_description
1 polymer ?
#
loop_
_entity_poly.entity_id
_entity_poly.type
_entity_poly.pdbx_seq_one_letter_code
_entity_poly.pdbx_strand_id
1 'polypeptide(L)'
;VYTVAMANHSLHIVQHLMFMVAAVLMWWPVLSPLPELPRLSYPGQMLYLFLMTIPMSLVAICIGYATSLLYPAYAAAPRLWGITPMQDQLIGALIMWIPGGLFFFAIISVVFYRWQQHGAEDSSASAQVDWRGVGAVVGEQSLG
;
A
#
# COMPACT_ATOMS: atom_id res chain seq x y z
N VAL A 1 -20.35 -1.36 -20.18
CA VAL A 1 -20.29 -0.91 -18.76
C VAL A 1 -19.77 0.53 -18.66
N TYR A 2 -18.57 0.83 -19.16
CA TYR A 2 -17.99 2.19 -19.15
C TYR A 2 -18.90 3.26 -19.83
N THR A 3 -19.51 2.92 -20.97
CA THR A 3 -20.44 3.80 -21.69
C THR A 3 -21.81 3.97 -21.00
N VAL A 4 -22.22 3.03 -20.13
CA VAL A 4 -23.48 3.08 -19.39
C VAL A 4 -23.33 3.92 -18.11
N ALA A 5 -22.16 3.87 -17.47
CA ALA A 5 -21.84 4.69 -16.31
C ALA A 5 -21.74 6.19 -16.66
N MET A 6 -21.29 6.53 -17.87
CA MET A 6 -21.23 7.92 -18.36
C MET A 6 -22.57 8.49 -18.80
N ALA A 7 -23.54 7.64 -19.15
CA ALA A 7 -24.86 8.08 -19.60
C ALA A 7 -25.84 8.38 -18.45
N ASN A 8 -25.53 7.92 -17.22
CA ASN A 8 -26.44 8.00 -16.09
C ASN A 8 -25.72 8.51 -14.84
N HIS A 9 -25.99 9.77 -14.48
CA HIS A 9 -25.30 10.47 -13.38
C HIS A 9 -25.38 9.72 -12.05
N SER A 10 -26.50 9.05 -11.76
CA SER A 10 -26.67 8.25 -10.55
C SER A 10 -25.74 7.03 -10.50
N LEU A 11 -25.50 6.36 -11.63
CA LEU A 11 -24.57 5.22 -11.70
C LEU A 11 -23.12 5.66 -11.48
N HIS A 12 -22.76 6.84 -11.99
CA HIS A 12 -21.44 7.43 -11.76
C HIS A 12 -21.19 7.74 -10.27
N ILE A 13 -22.19 8.27 -9.57
CA ILE A 13 -22.11 8.51 -8.11
C ILE A 13 -21.93 7.20 -7.35
N VAL A 14 -22.70 6.17 -7.69
CA VAL A 14 -22.57 4.84 -7.06
C VAL A 14 -21.17 4.28 -7.27
N GLN A 15 -20.61 4.40 -8.47
CA GLN A 15 -19.24 3.98 -8.76
C GLN A 15 -18.22 4.69 -7.86
N HIS A 16 -18.33 6.02 -7.69
CA HIS A 16 -17.46 6.77 -6.78
C HIS A 16 -17.61 6.32 -5.33
N LEU A 17 -18.84 6.09 -4.84
CA LEU A 17 -19.08 5.59 -3.49
C LEU A 17 -18.45 4.22 -3.27
N MET A 18 -18.54 3.31 -4.25
CA MET A 18 -17.88 2.00 -4.16
C MET A 18 -16.36 2.13 -4.10
N PHE A 19 -15.76 3.04 -4.87
CA PHE A 19 -14.32 3.30 -4.78
C PHE A 19 -13.91 3.87 -3.42
N MET A 20 -14.71 4.76 -2.82
CA MET A 20 -14.45 5.28 -1.48
C MET A 20 -14.51 4.19 -0.42
N VAL A 21 -15.54 3.34 -0.46
CA VAL A 21 -15.68 2.21 0.47
C VAL A 21 -14.52 1.23 0.31
N ALA A 22 -14.17 0.87 -0.93
CA ALA A 22 -13.03 -0.01 -1.22
C ALA A 22 -11.72 0.59 -0.72
N ALA A 23 -11.49 1.89 -0.89
CA ALA A 23 -10.30 2.57 -0.40
C ALA A 23 -10.21 2.52 1.13
N VAL A 24 -11.31 2.76 1.85
CA VAL A 24 -11.34 2.66 3.33
C VAL A 24 -11.02 1.24 3.78
N LEU A 25 -11.66 0.22 3.18
CA LEU A 25 -11.40 -1.18 3.50
C LEU A 25 -9.96 -1.59 3.19
N MET A 26 -9.41 -1.11 2.08
CA MET A 26 -8.03 -1.37 1.67
C MET A 26 -7.01 -0.81 2.67
N TRP A 27 -7.24 0.39 3.21
CA TRP A 27 -6.29 1.00 4.16
C TRP A 27 -6.48 0.54 5.60
N TRP A 28 -7.62 -0.09 5.92
CA TRP A 28 -7.96 -0.49 7.29
C TRP A 28 -6.88 -1.35 7.98
N PRO A 29 -6.35 -2.44 7.38
CA PRO A 29 -5.38 -3.32 8.06
C PRO A 29 -4.06 -2.60 8.42
N VAL A 30 -3.76 -1.50 7.73
CA VAL A 30 -2.54 -0.71 7.91
C VAL A 30 -2.77 0.46 8.85
N LEU A 31 -3.94 1.12 8.82
CA LEU A 31 -4.19 2.38 9.53
C LEU A 31 -5.17 2.27 10.72
N SER A 32 -5.74 1.09 10.99
CA SER A 32 -6.79 0.95 12.01
C SER A 32 -6.40 1.58 13.36
N PRO A 33 -7.19 2.57 13.86
CA PRO A 33 -7.01 3.12 15.20
C PRO A 33 -7.86 2.38 16.25
N LEU A 34 -8.74 1.46 15.84
CA LEU A 34 -9.67 0.81 16.77
C LEU A 34 -8.99 -0.32 17.54
N PRO A 35 -9.10 -0.35 18.88
CA PRO A 35 -8.60 -1.47 19.70
C PRO A 35 -9.27 -2.81 19.36
N GLU A 36 -10.54 -2.78 18.95
CA GLU A 36 -11.35 -3.97 18.63
C GLU A 36 -10.97 -4.62 17.30
N LEU A 37 -10.37 -3.83 16.38
CA LEU A 37 -9.91 -4.29 15.07
C LEU A 37 -8.47 -3.84 14.88
N PRO A 38 -7.51 -4.45 15.58
CA PRO A 38 -6.14 -3.97 15.63
C PRO A 38 -5.46 -4.01 14.26
N ARG A 39 -4.44 -3.16 14.10
CA ARG A 39 -3.57 -3.15 12.92
C ARG A 39 -2.88 -4.50 12.79
N LEU A 40 -2.61 -4.90 11.54
CA LEU A 40 -1.86 -6.12 11.28
C LEU A 40 -0.45 -6.01 11.89
N SER A 41 0.22 -7.13 12.19
CA SER A 41 1.61 -7.10 12.65
C SER A 41 2.50 -6.38 11.62
N TYR A 42 3.61 -5.77 12.05
CA TYR A 42 4.49 -5.03 11.14
C TYR A 42 4.93 -5.86 9.91
N PRO A 43 5.37 -7.13 10.06
CA PRO A 43 5.66 -7.99 8.90
C PRO A 43 4.43 -8.26 8.03
N GLY A 44 3.26 -8.45 8.65
CA GLY A 44 2.01 -8.63 7.92
C GLY A 44 1.60 -7.39 7.11
N GLN A 45 1.76 -6.19 7.67
CA GLN A 45 1.52 -4.93 6.95
C GLN A 45 2.42 -4.80 5.72
N MET A 46 3.72 -5.11 5.85
CA MET A 46 4.66 -5.07 4.74
C MET A 46 4.30 -6.07 3.64
N LEU A 47 3.96 -7.31 4.01
CA LEU A 47 3.51 -8.34 3.06
C LEU A 47 2.23 -7.91 2.36
N TYR A 48 1.25 -7.40 3.12
CA TYR A 48 -0.01 -6.91 2.57
C TYR A 48 0.18 -5.77 1.55
N LEU A 49 0.97 -4.76 1.90
CA LEU A 49 1.30 -3.64 1.01
C LEU A 49 2.07 -4.10 -0.23
N PHE A 50 2.97 -5.07 -0.09
CA PHE A 50 3.68 -5.66 -1.22
C PHE A 50 2.72 -6.38 -2.17
N LEU A 51 1.81 -7.21 -1.65
CA LEU A 51 0.80 -7.91 -2.44
C LEU A 51 -0.14 -6.94 -3.18
N MET A 52 -0.43 -5.77 -2.59
CA MET A 52 -1.21 -4.72 -3.25
C MET A 52 -0.56 -4.14 -4.50
N THR A 53 0.77 -4.28 -4.67
CA THR A 53 1.46 -3.83 -5.89
C THR A 53 1.22 -4.76 -7.09
N ILE A 54 0.83 -6.01 -6.85
CA ILE A 54 0.72 -7.05 -7.89
C ILE A 54 -0.39 -6.73 -8.89
N PRO A 55 -1.65 -6.46 -8.49
CA PRO A 55 -2.73 -6.21 -9.45
C PRO A 55 -2.43 -5.02 -10.37
N MET A 56 -1.88 -3.93 -9.81
CA MET A 56 -1.47 -2.76 -10.59
C MET A 56 -0.38 -3.10 -11.60
N SER A 57 0.65 -3.86 -11.17
CA SER A 57 1.75 -4.28 -12.04
C SER A 57 1.24 -5.16 -13.19
N LEU A 58 0.32 -6.10 -12.91
CA LEU A 58 -0.29 -6.94 -13.93
C LEU A 58 -1.05 -6.10 -14.96
N VAL A 59 -1.88 -5.15 -14.52
CA VAL A 59 -2.63 -4.27 -15.42
C VAL A 59 -1.66 -3.42 -16.27
N ALA A 60 -0.61 -2.85 -15.66
CA ALA A 60 0.37 -2.07 -16.39
C ALA A 60 1.11 -2.91 -17.45
N ILE A 61 1.50 -4.15 -17.13
CA ILE A 61 2.11 -5.08 -18.08
C ILE A 61 1.13 -5.37 -19.23
N CYS A 62 -0.13 -5.69 -18.93
CA CYS A 62 -1.14 -5.94 -19.97
C CYS A 62 -1.32 -4.76 -20.92
N ILE A 63 -1.32 -3.52 -20.40
CA ILE A 63 -1.46 -2.30 -21.20
C ILE A 63 -0.18 -2.02 -22.00
N GLY A 64 0.99 -2.12 -21.37
CA GLY A 64 2.29 -1.82 -21.97
C GLY A 64 2.71 -2.81 -23.06
N TYR A 65 2.29 -4.08 -22.94
CA TYR A 65 2.59 -5.14 -23.93
C TYR A 65 1.46 -5.40 -24.93
N ALA A 66 0.36 -4.65 -24.87
CA ALA A 66 -0.70 -4.79 -25.86
C ALA A 66 -0.19 -4.40 -27.26
N THR A 67 -0.37 -5.31 -28.23
CA THR A 67 0.04 -5.10 -29.63
C THR A 67 -0.90 -4.19 -30.41
N SER A 68 -2.05 -3.83 -29.82
CA SER A 68 -3.07 -2.98 -30.40
C SER A 68 -3.54 -1.93 -29.40
N LEU A 69 -4.19 -0.89 -29.91
CA LEU A 69 -4.74 0.18 -29.09
C LEU A 69 -5.95 -0.32 -28.31
N LEU A 70 -5.84 -0.30 -26.99
CA LEU A 70 -6.93 -0.71 -26.10
C LEU A 70 -8.10 0.29 -26.13
N TYR A 71 -7.81 1.55 -26.47
CA TYR A 71 -8.82 2.59 -26.59
C TYR A 71 -8.72 3.32 -27.94
N PRO A 72 -9.25 2.73 -29.02
CA PRO A 72 -9.19 3.30 -30.36
C PRO A 72 -9.84 4.69 -30.48
N ALA A 73 -10.81 5.00 -29.62
CA ALA A 73 -11.46 6.32 -29.57
C ALA A 73 -10.46 7.46 -29.32
N TYR A 74 -9.37 7.21 -28.57
CA TYR A 74 -8.32 8.21 -28.32
C TYR A 74 -7.34 8.35 -29.49
N ALA A 75 -7.38 7.47 -30.50
CA ALA A 75 -6.56 7.64 -31.69
C ALA A 75 -6.94 8.89 -32.49
N ALA A 76 -8.23 9.28 -32.44
CA ALA A 76 -8.78 10.45 -33.12
C ALA A 76 -8.60 11.78 -32.36
N ALA A 77 -8.06 11.73 -31.13
CA ALA A 77 -7.85 12.93 -30.32
C ALA A 77 -6.70 13.81 -30.88
N PRO A 78 -6.81 15.15 -30.82
CA PRO A 78 -5.74 16.06 -31.21
C PRO A 78 -4.44 15.76 -30.46
N ARG A 79 -3.33 15.63 -31.21
CA ARG A 79 -2.01 15.30 -30.67
C ARG A 79 -1.34 16.56 -30.15
N LEU A 80 -0.95 16.57 -28.88
CA LEU A 80 -0.21 17.70 -28.32
C LEU A 80 1.28 17.63 -28.65
N TRP A 81 1.92 16.45 -28.53
CA TRP A 81 3.39 16.32 -28.46
C TRP A 81 4.00 15.43 -29.56
N GLY A 82 3.29 15.20 -30.68
CA GLY A 82 3.80 14.40 -31.81
C GLY A 82 4.01 12.90 -31.54
N ILE A 83 3.63 12.40 -30.36
CA ILE A 83 3.73 10.99 -29.97
C ILE A 83 2.66 10.14 -30.64
N THR A 84 3.01 8.91 -31.04
CA THR A 84 2.05 7.95 -31.61
C THR A 84 1.09 7.43 -30.54
N PRO A 85 -0.12 6.95 -30.90
CA PRO A 85 -1.09 6.48 -29.90
C PRO A 85 -0.58 5.26 -29.13
N MET A 86 0.25 4.43 -29.76
CA MET A 86 0.87 3.28 -29.11
C MET A 86 1.90 3.73 -28.05
N GLN A 87 2.71 4.74 -28.36
CA GLN A 87 3.67 5.29 -27.39
C GLN A 87 2.98 5.94 -26.20
N ASP A 88 1.88 6.65 -26.43
CA ASP A 88 1.08 7.26 -25.36
C ASP A 88 0.50 6.20 -24.40
N GLN A 89 -0.01 5.10 -24.93
CA GLN A 89 -0.49 3.97 -24.13
C GLN A 89 0.63 3.34 -23.28
N LEU A 90 1.82 3.13 -23.87
CA LEU A 90 2.98 2.61 -23.14
C LEU A 90 3.41 3.57 -22.02
N ILE A 91 3.48 4.86 -22.30
CA ILE A 91 3.80 5.90 -21.30
C ILE A 91 2.74 5.89 -20.19
N GLY A 92 1.46 5.76 -20.53
CA GLY A 92 0.37 5.62 -19.56
C GLY A 92 0.56 4.40 -18.65
N ALA A 93 0.96 3.25 -19.20
CA ALA A 93 1.28 2.06 -18.42
C ALA A 93 2.47 2.29 -17.46
N LEU A 94 3.52 2.96 -17.93
CA LEU A 94 4.69 3.28 -17.10
C LEU A 94 4.37 4.29 -15.99
N ILE A 95 3.57 5.31 -16.29
CA ILE A 95 3.09 6.31 -15.32
C ILE A 95 2.14 5.68 -14.30
N MET A 96 1.36 4.67 -14.68
CA MET A 96 0.57 3.91 -13.71
C MET A 96 1.47 3.08 -12.78
N TRP A 97 2.50 2.43 -13.33
CA TRP A 97 3.30 1.46 -12.60
C TRP A 97 4.34 2.07 -11.67
N ILE A 98 5.18 2.97 -12.19
CA ILE A 98 6.38 3.44 -11.48
C ILE A 98 6.01 4.30 -10.25
N PRO A 99 5.20 5.37 -10.38
CA PRO A 99 4.79 6.19 -9.25
C PRO A 99 3.97 5.40 -8.22
N GLY A 100 3.07 4.53 -8.67
CA GLY A 100 2.28 3.68 -7.79
C GLY A 100 3.16 2.72 -6.98
N GLY A 101 4.13 2.07 -7.63
CA GLY A 101 5.10 1.19 -6.97
C GLY A 101 5.95 1.94 -5.95
N LEU A 102 6.51 3.09 -6.34
CA LEU A 102 7.32 3.93 -5.45
C LEU A 102 6.55 4.38 -4.21
N PHE A 103 5.26 4.73 -4.37
CA PHE A 103 4.41 5.10 -3.24
C PHE A 103 4.25 3.94 -2.23
N PHE A 104 3.94 2.73 -2.69
CA PHE A 104 3.85 1.57 -1.80
C PHE A 104 5.20 1.22 -1.15
N PHE A 105 6.31 1.29 -1.90
CA PHE A 105 7.66 1.07 -1.35
C PHE A 105 8.03 2.10 -0.27
N ALA A 106 7.64 3.36 -0.43
CA ALA A 106 7.86 4.39 0.58
C ALA A 106 7.12 4.06 1.89
N ILE A 107 5.87 3.61 1.80
CA ILE A 107 5.08 3.23 2.98
C ILE A 107 5.66 1.98 3.65
N ILE A 108 6.04 0.95 2.87
CA ILE A 108 6.71 -0.25 3.40
C ILE A 108 7.98 0.14 4.15
N SER A 109 8.77 1.07 3.60
CA SER A 109 9.98 1.59 4.26
C SER A 109 9.65 2.24 5.60
N VAL A 110 8.62 3.10 5.66
CA VAL A 110 8.16 3.71 6.92
C VAL A 110 7.71 2.66 7.93
N VAL A 111 6.93 1.66 7.51
CA VAL A 111 6.46 0.56 8.38
C VAL A 111 7.65 -0.26 8.90
N PHE A 112 8.64 -0.53 8.06
CA PHE A 112 9.87 -1.22 8.45
C PHE A 112 10.66 -0.45 9.51
N TYR A 113 10.86 0.86 9.33
CA TYR A 113 11.56 1.67 10.33
C TYR A 113 10.82 1.72 11.66
N ARG A 114 9.48 1.82 11.63
CA ARG A 114 8.65 1.75 12.85
C ARG A 114 8.77 0.41 13.57
N TRP A 115 8.85 -0.68 12.80
CA TRP A 115 9.03 -2.01 13.37
C TRP A 115 10.37 -2.15 14.10
N GLN A 116 11.46 -1.65 13.50
CA GLN A 116 12.79 -1.68 14.10
C GLN A 116 12.86 -0.87 15.41
N GLN A 117 12.20 0.29 15.47
CA GLN A 117 12.14 1.11 16.68
C GLN A 117 11.39 0.39 17.82
N HIS A 118 10.24 -0.23 17.52
CA HIS A 118 9.48 -0.99 18.51
C HIS A 118 10.27 -2.17 19.08
N GLY A 119 10.99 -2.93 18.23
CA GLY A 119 11.80 -4.06 18.68
C GLY A 119 12.98 -3.65 19.58
N ALA A 120 13.51 -2.44 19.41
CA ALA A 120 14.58 -1.91 20.25
C ALA A 120 14.09 -1.50 21.65
N GLU A 121 12.89 -0.91 21.75
CA GLU A 121 12.28 -0.50 23.03
C GLU A 121 11.98 -1.70 23.93
N ASP A 122 11.35 -2.75 23.40
CA ASP A 122 11.02 -3.98 24.15
C ASP A 122 12.28 -4.70 24.69
N SER A 123 13.37 -4.68 23.92
CA SER A 123 14.66 -5.27 24.32
C SER A 123 15.32 -4.49 25.47
N SER A 124 15.21 -3.15 25.46
CA SER A 124 15.71 -2.30 26.54
C SER A 124 14.87 -2.40 27.83
N ALA A 125 13.54 -2.51 27.70
CA ALA A 125 12.62 -2.65 28.82
C ALA A 125 12.76 -4.02 29.50
N SER A 126 12.88 -5.10 28.72
CA SER A 126 13.12 -6.46 29.26
C SER A 126 14.48 -6.55 29.97
N ALA A 127 15.53 -5.95 29.41
CA ALA A 127 16.82 -5.85 30.09
C ALA A 127 16.73 -5.11 31.43
N GLN A 128 15.93 -4.03 31.53
CA GLN A 128 15.77 -3.29 32.78
C GLN A 128 14.96 -4.04 33.85
N VAL A 129 13.98 -4.87 33.46
CA VAL A 129 13.18 -5.68 34.39
C VAL A 129 14.01 -6.84 34.96
N ASP A 130 14.88 -7.44 34.15
CA ASP A 130 15.76 -8.55 34.56
C ASP A 130 16.73 -8.15 35.69
N TRP A 131 17.41 -7.00 35.57
CA TRP A 131 18.36 -6.53 36.59
C TRP A 131 17.71 -6.23 37.96
N ARG A 132 16.44 -5.80 37.98
CA ARG A 132 15.71 -5.56 39.23
C ARG A 132 15.39 -6.85 39.98
N GLY A 133 15.14 -7.95 39.26
CA GLY A 133 14.99 -9.27 39.86
C GLY A 133 16.31 -9.82 40.40
N VAL A 134 17.40 -9.68 39.63
CA VAL A 134 18.74 -10.13 40.03
C VAL A 134 19.25 -9.41 41.28
N GLY A 135 19.05 -8.09 41.38
CA GLY A 135 19.46 -7.31 42.56
C GLY A 135 18.72 -7.70 43.86
N ALA A 136 17.46 -8.09 43.78
CA ALA A 136 16.68 -8.55 44.93
C ALA A 136 17.17 -9.91 45.45
N VAL A 137 17.47 -10.85 44.54
CA VAL A 137 17.98 -12.19 44.90
C VAL A 137 19.38 -12.12 45.50
N VAL A 138 20.24 -11.23 45.00
CA VAL A 138 21.60 -11.03 45.53
C VAL A 138 21.58 -10.33 46.89
N GLY A 139 20.67 -9.38 47.11
CA GLY A 139 20.49 -8.73 48.40
C GLY A 139 20.11 -9.70 49.52
N GLU A 140 19.24 -10.66 49.22
CA GLU A 140 18.74 -11.65 50.19
C GLU A 140 19.80 -12.69 50.60
N GLN A 141 20.74 -13.02 49.72
CA GLN A 141 21.83 -13.98 50.02
C GLN A 141 23.02 -13.37 50.79
N SER A 142 23.14 -12.04 50.84
CA SER A 142 24.22 -11.37 51.58
C SER A 142 23.91 -11.09 53.05
N LEU A 143 22.66 -11.33 53.47
CA LEU A 143 22.17 -11.12 54.84
C LEU A 143 22.04 -12.43 55.64
N GLY A 144 22.53 -13.55 55.09
CA GLY A 144 22.55 -14.88 55.72
C GLY A 144 23.89 -15.25 56.32
#